data_AF-A0A1S5Y0F4-F1
#
_entry.id   AF-A0A1S5Y0F4-F1
#
_cell.length_a   1.000
_cell.length_b   1.000
_cell.length_c   1.000
_cell.angle_alpha   90.00
_cell.angle_beta   90.00
_cell.angle_gamma   90.00
#
_symmetry.space_group_name_H-M   'P 1'
#
loop_
_entity.id
_entity.type
_entity.pdbx_description
1 polymer ?
#
loop_
_entity_poly.entity_id
_entity_poly.type
_entity_poly.pdbx_seq_one_letter_code
_entity_poly.pdbx_strand_id
1 'polypeptide(L)'
;MKGQEPEVLWRALEWIARLPLLGTGELASILKVDERQARWVLSVLQKRGWVAWFPASSPELEPDRLYTLSSAGVRGLAAALDLSEQDLQTSLPVSSRELLHRRVRVETTVGLNRLIADIAAARSGQSSLRIEDALILPRRRATTAWWPPDVDAYVCLRDEAAYAPFFIAWDRAAAPTAHRRRRVSGWYAFRERQHAWGREDIPAIVLVSAGPAASTQWVRATEASAERRRSRPLRLLLVELGTLLERGPLAPIWRRAGGAIESPLVERLAWRWSLPPNALVPRLEPISAEPPALSLSSDQAATSSELSADATKACGPGEMDAQTRRLLEWLAFHPLLTLDEVAGVLISRQPHVEACLSRMAASGLVASVKREVAGVPQVESRYYLSAKGLEVQAERDGVPVKRYVRQGAATGSLPGRSGARLQTLLRQYEHTVGTIRFVVRLIQEARRQGFVVKQWFSAAEASERFSLAGTTRWLHPDGVIEISRHGQTHRLCVEWDRGTMRLPEMAPKLSAYVALYALPTSTSRLLLVTSTPQRERAIREILNGAHLADASLQANVLTSVESLVSRLGPWWRVWLNGHVSERVSLAEVLMAEPPQPDAEVRLSGPVSE
;
A
#
# COMPACT_ATOMS: atom_id res chain seq x y z
N MET A 1 18.83 -35.72 -17.61
CA MET A 1 18.90 -34.82 -16.43
C MET A 1 20.14 -35.03 -15.57
N LYS A 2 20.69 -36.26 -15.42
CA LYS A 2 21.79 -36.58 -14.47
C LYS A 2 23.07 -35.72 -14.49
N GLY A 3 23.29 -34.86 -15.51
CA GLY A 3 24.44 -33.95 -15.56
C GLY A 3 24.13 -32.47 -15.27
N GLN A 4 22.86 -32.04 -15.33
CA GLN A 4 22.46 -30.64 -15.09
C GLN A 4 21.97 -30.41 -13.66
N GLU A 5 21.82 -31.48 -12.87
CA GLU A 5 21.32 -31.43 -11.50
C GLU A 5 22.16 -30.51 -10.60
N PRO A 6 23.51 -30.57 -10.58
CA PRO A 6 24.31 -29.69 -9.74
C PRO A 6 24.16 -28.21 -10.11
N GLU A 7 24.14 -27.91 -11.41
CA GLU A 7 24.01 -26.54 -11.91
C GLU A 7 22.67 -25.91 -11.52
N VAL A 8 21.56 -26.66 -11.67
CA VAL A 8 20.22 -26.16 -11.32
C VAL A 8 20.10 -25.92 -9.82
N LEU A 9 20.70 -26.78 -8.97
CA LEU A 9 20.71 -26.59 -7.51
C LEU A 9 21.45 -25.31 -7.12
N TRP A 10 22.64 -25.07 -7.70
CA TRP A 10 23.42 -23.85 -7.43
C TRP A 10 22.72 -22.59 -7.90
N ARG A 11 22.15 -22.61 -9.11
CA ARG A 11 21.37 -21.48 -9.64
C ARG A 11 20.14 -21.20 -8.77
N ALA A 12 19.48 -22.22 -8.24
CA ALA A 12 18.35 -22.03 -7.34
C ALA A 12 18.77 -21.36 -6.02
N LEU A 13 19.90 -21.77 -5.44
CA LEU A 13 20.44 -21.15 -4.23
C LEU A 13 20.82 -19.68 -4.45
N GLU A 14 21.46 -19.38 -5.58
CA GLU A 14 21.79 -18.01 -5.97
C GLU A 14 20.53 -17.15 -6.07
N TRP A 15 19.48 -17.66 -6.74
CA TRP A 15 18.23 -16.93 -6.87
C TRP A 15 17.51 -16.74 -5.53
N ILE A 16 17.49 -17.75 -4.65
CA ILE A 16 16.89 -17.62 -3.31
C ILE A 16 17.66 -16.61 -2.45
N ALA A 17 18.98 -16.50 -2.63
CA ALA A 17 19.80 -15.50 -1.94
C ALA A 17 19.50 -14.07 -2.42
N ARG A 18 19.35 -13.90 -3.74
CA ARG A 18 19.07 -12.60 -4.38
C ARG A 18 17.62 -12.15 -4.20
N LEU A 19 16.70 -13.09 -4.19
CA LEU A 19 15.26 -12.91 -4.14
C LEU A 19 14.71 -13.74 -2.95
N PRO A 20 14.91 -13.30 -1.71
CA PRO A 20 14.39 -14.03 -0.56
C PRO A 20 12.86 -14.05 -0.61
N LEU A 21 12.26 -15.09 -0.03
CA LEU A 21 10.81 -15.30 -0.02
C LEU A 21 10.25 -15.62 -1.41
N LEU A 22 11.02 -16.34 -2.22
CA LEU A 22 10.53 -16.88 -3.49
C LEU A 22 9.53 -18.01 -3.25
N GLY A 23 8.44 -18.02 -4.00
CA GLY A 23 7.54 -19.17 -4.11
C GLY A 23 8.03 -20.16 -5.16
N THR A 24 7.30 -21.26 -5.29
CA THR A 24 7.69 -22.35 -6.20
C THR A 24 7.54 -21.93 -7.67
N GLY A 25 6.44 -21.25 -8.01
CA GLY A 25 6.13 -20.82 -9.38
C GLY A 25 7.08 -19.74 -9.87
N GLU A 26 7.47 -18.80 -9.00
CA GLU A 26 8.46 -17.78 -9.33
C GLU A 26 9.84 -18.41 -9.60
N LEU A 27 10.26 -19.35 -8.76
CA LEU A 27 11.53 -20.05 -8.95
C LEU A 27 11.54 -20.85 -10.26
N ALA A 28 10.44 -21.56 -10.56
CA ALA A 28 10.29 -22.31 -11.82
C ALA A 28 10.46 -21.39 -13.04
N SER A 29 9.76 -20.25 -13.03
CA SER A 29 9.82 -19.24 -14.09
C SER A 29 11.23 -18.66 -14.30
N ILE A 30 11.92 -18.36 -13.20
CA ILE A 30 13.28 -17.79 -13.24
C ILE A 30 14.32 -18.81 -13.71
N LEU A 31 14.20 -20.07 -13.25
CA LEU A 31 15.09 -21.16 -13.65
C LEU A 31 14.79 -21.69 -15.06
N LYS A 32 13.63 -21.34 -15.65
CA LYS A 32 13.11 -21.88 -16.91
C LYS A 32 12.91 -23.40 -16.84
N VAL A 33 12.35 -23.86 -15.73
CA VAL A 33 11.99 -25.26 -15.50
C VAL A 33 10.50 -25.35 -15.18
N ASP A 34 9.91 -26.54 -15.25
CA ASP A 34 8.55 -26.73 -14.77
C ASP A 34 8.47 -26.67 -13.23
N GLU A 35 7.28 -26.45 -12.69
CA GLU A 35 7.08 -26.38 -11.24
C GLU A 35 7.42 -27.68 -10.52
N ARG A 36 7.28 -28.84 -11.17
CA ARG A 36 7.60 -30.14 -10.55
C ARG A 36 9.11 -30.25 -10.31
N GLN A 37 9.91 -29.81 -11.28
CA GLN A 37 11.36 -29.72 -11.15
C GLN A 37 11.77 -28.70 -10.10
N ALA A 38 11.14 -27.51 -10.06
CA ALA A 38 11.39 -26.53 -9.00
C ALA A 38 11.06 -27.07 -7.60
N ARG A 39 9.93 -27.78 -7.43
CA ARG A 39 9.59 -28.48 -6.16
C ARG A 39 10.62 -29.52 -5.78
N TRP A 40 11.11 -30.30 -6.75
CA TRP A 40 12.16 -31.28 -6.51
C TRP A 40 13.45 -30.60 -6.04
N VAL A 41 13.90 -29.55 -6.73
CA VAL A 41 15.07 -28.74 -6.34
C VAL A 41 14.94 -28.23 -4.91
N LEU A 42 13.80 -27.59 -4.59
CA LEU A 42 13.52 -27.06 -3.25
C LEU A 42 13.50 -28.17 -2.19
N SER A 43 12.93 -29.33 -2.50
CA SER A 43 12.93 -30.49 -1.60
C SER A 43 14.35 -31.01 -1.33
N VAL A 44 15.21 -31.07 -2.35
CA VAL A 44 16.62 -31.48 -2.20
C VAL A 44 17.38 -30.47 -1.33
N LEU A 45 17.25 -29.17 -1.62
CA LEU A 45 17.90 -28.11 -0.84
C LEU A 45 17.40 -28.08 0.61
N GLN A 46 16.10 -28.33 0.84
CA GLN A 46 15.52 -28.39 2.18
C GLN A 46 16.05 -29.61 2.95
N LYS A 47 16.12 -30.80 2.32
CA LYS A 47 16.70 -32.01 2.94
C LYS A 47 18.17 -31.83 3.31
N ARG A 48 18.92 -31.04 2.54
CA ARG A 48 20.31 -30.66 2.85
C ARG A 48 20.40 -29.62 3.98
N GLY A 49 19.27 -29.02 4.39
CA GLY A 49 19.23 -27.96 5.40
C GLY A 49 19.69 -26.60 4.88
N TRP A 50 19.77 -26.38 3.57
CA TRP A 50 20.28 -25.14 2.97
C TRP A 50 19.20 -24.07 2.80
N VAL A 51 17.94 -24.50 2.66
CA VAL A 51 16.79 -23.60 2.58
C VAL A 51 15.79 -23.91 3.68
N ALA A 52 15.17 -22.85 4.19
CA ALA A 52 14.01 -22.90 5.07
C ALA A 52 12.79 -22.33 4.33
N TRP A 53 11.58 -22.63 4.83
CA TRP A 53 10.36 -22.05 4.29
C TRP A 53 9.39 -21.66 5.41
N PHE A 54 8.46 -20.77 5.09
CA PHE A 54 7.33 -20.45 5.95
C PHE A 54 6.09 -20.16 5.10
N PRO A 55 4.86 -20.27 5.67
CA PRO A 55 3.64 -20.00 4.91
C PRO A 55 3.44 -18.50 4.64
N ALA A 56 3.01 -18.16 3.44
CA ALA A 56 2.56 -16.82 3.08
C ALA A 56 1.35 -16.42 3.96
N SER A 57 1.61 -15.67 5.03
CA SER A 57 0.60 -15.34 6.05
C SER A 57 -0.02 -13.96 5.80
N SER A 58 -0.36 -13.64 4.54
CA SER A 58 -0.92 -12.35 4.15
C SER A 58 -2.28 -12.53 3.47
N PRO A 59 -3.26 -11.63 3.72
CA PRO A 59 -4.55 -11.68 3.00
C PRO A 59 -4.43 -11.30 1.52
N GLU A 60 -3.29 -10.72 1.12
CA GLU A 60 -3.03 -10.25 -0.25
C GLU A 60 -2.30 -11.31 -1.10
N LEU A 61 -1.87 -12.41 -0.49
CA LEU A 61 -1.09 -13.45 -1.16
C LEU A 61 -1.85 -14.76 -1.17
N GLU A 62 -1.68 -15.52 -2.25
CA GLU A 62 -2.13 -16.91 -2.26
C GLU A 62 -1.32 -17.72 -1.23
N PRO A 63 -1.95 -18.71 -0.56
CA PRO A 63 -1.23 -19.57 0.36
C PRO A 63 -0.16 -20.38 -0.39
N ASP A 64 1.11 -20.00 -0.23
CA ASP A 64 2.27 -20.73 -0.75
C ASP A 64 3.39 -20.80 0.31
N ARG A 65 4.34 -21.71 0.09
CA ARG A 65 5.60 -21.78 0.84
C ARG A 65 6.58 -20.75 0.26
N LEU A 66 7.04 -19.86 1.12
CA LEU A 66 8.04 -18.85 0.77
C LEU A 66 9.40 -19.30 1.28
N TYR A 67 10.37 -19.47 0.38
CA TYR A 67 11.68 -20.05 0.67
C TYR A 67 12.74 -18.97 0.92
N THR A 68 13.67 -19.27 1.82
CA THR A 68 14.84 -18.44 2.14
C THR A 68 16.04 -19.32 2.46
N LEU A 69 17.26 -18.77 2.43
CA LEU A 69 18.43 -19.49 2.87
C LEU A 69 18.41 -19.69 4.39
N SER A 70 18.78 -20.88 4.84
CA SER A 70 19.12 -21.11 6.25
C SER A 70 20.51 -20.53 6.56
N SER A 71 20.89 -20.45 7.84
CA SER A 71 22.26 -20.07 8.22
C SER A 71 23.31 -20.99 7.59
N ALA A 72 23.01 -22.28 7.42
CA ALA A 72 23.89 -23.22 6.76
C ALA A 72 23.98 -22.97 5.25
N GLY A 73 22.86 -22.65 4.60
CA GLY A 73 22.83 -22.24 3.19
C GLY A 73 23.59 -20.94 2.93
N VAL A 74 23.51 -19.96 3.83
CA VAL A 74 24.29 -18.72 3.75
C VAL A 74 25.79 -19.02 3.82
N ARG A 75 26.24 -19.83 4.79
CA ARG A 75 27.67 -20.23 4.88
C ARG A 75 28.14 -21.01 3.66
N GLY A 76 27.34 -21.97 3.19
CA GLY A 76 27.66 -22.76 2.01
C GLY A 76 27.78 -21.90 0.74
N LEU A 77 26.85 -20.96 0.56
CA LEU A 77 26.88 -20.02 -0.56
C LEU A 77 28.06 -19.04 -0.47
N ALA A 78 28.38 -18.54 0.73
CA ALA A 78 29.51 -17.64 0.95
C ALA A 78 30.84 -18.32 0.57
N ALA A 79 31.04 -19.57 1.03
CA ALA A 79 32.20 -20.37 0.67
C ALA A 79 32.29 -20.63 -0.85
N ALA A 80 31.15 -20.90 -1.51
CA ALA A 80 31.11 -21.11 -2.96
C ALA A 80 31.44 -19.85 -3.78
N LEU A 81 31.20 -18.67 -3.23
CA LEU A 81 31.51 -17.37 -3.85
C LEU A 81 32.88 -16.81 -3.46
N ASP A 82 33.66 -17.54 -2.64
CA ASP A 82 34.89 -17.02 -2.02
C ASP A 82 34.66 -15.70 -1.26
N LEU A 83 33.55 -15.63 -0.54
CA LEU A 83 33.16 -14.49 0.28
C LEU A 83 33.10 -14.88 1.76
N SER A 84 33.34 -13.91 2.64
CA SER A 84 32.95 -14.09 4.05
C SER A 84 31.42 -14.08 4.19
N GLU A 85 30.90 -14.73 5.23
CA GLU A 85 29.45 -14.68 5.54
C GLU A 85 28.98 -13.22 5.72
N GLN A 86 29.81 -12.36 6.29
CA GLN A 86 29.51 -10.95 6.50
C GLN A 86 29.44 -10.16 5.18
N ASP A 87 30.36 -10.43 4.24
CA ASP A 87 30.35 -9.78 2.93
C ASP A 87 29.13 -10.19 2.11
N LEU A 88 28.76 -11.49 2.17
CA LEU A 88 27.54 -12.00 1.57
C LEU A 88 26.29 -11.33 2.17
N GLN A 89 26.20 -11.24 3.50
CA GLN A 89 25.07 -10.60 4.20
C GLN A 89 25.00 -9.08 3.99
N THR A 90 26.11 -8.44 3.67
CA THR A 90 26.16 -7.00 3.34
C THR A 90 25.74 -6.75 1.89
N SER A 91 26.03 -7.70 1.00
CA SER A 91 25.77 -7.59 -0.44
C SER A 91 24.38 -8.12 -0.83
N LEU A 92 23.88 -9.14 -0.12
CA LEU A 92 22.61 -9.81 -0.37
C LEU A 92 21.66 -9.74 0.83
N PRO A 93 20.34 -9.79 0.60
CA PRO A 93 19.33 -9.66 1.65
C PRO A 93 19.14 -10.95 2.49
N VAL A 94 20.22 -11.63 2.88
CA VAL A 94 20.20 -12.97 3.50
C VAL A 94 20.42 -12.98 5.02
N SER A 95 20.75 -11.84 5.64
CA SER A 95 20.91 -11.78 7.10
C SER A 95 19.58 -12.04 7.83
N SER A 96 19.60 -12.69 9.00
CA SER A 96 18.39 -12.97 9.78
C SER A 96 17.57 -11.72 10.09
N ARG A 97 18.25 -10.59 10.36
CA ARG A 97 17.61 -9.30 10.59
C ARG A 97 16.88 -8.80 9.34
N GLU A 98 17.50 -8.91 8.17
CA GLU A 98 16.89 -8.51 6.90
C GLU A 98 15.67 -9.38 6.59
N LEU A 99 15.80 -10.70 6.77
CA LEU A 99 14.69 -11.65 6.58
C LEU A 99 13.51 -11.35 7.51
N LEU A 100 13.76 -11.03 8.78
CA LEU A 100 12.70 -10.60 9.70
C LEU A 100 11.97 -9.35 9.20
N HIS A 101 12.69 -8.33 8.73
CA HIS A 101 12.08 -7.14 8.14
C HIS A 101 11.25 -7.47 6.90
N ARG A 102 11.73 -8.37 6.04
CA ARG A 102 11.00 -8.80 4.84
C ARG A 102 9.77 -9.63 5.14
N ARG A 103 9.77 -10.40 6.23
CA ARG A 103 8.56 -11.09 6.71
C ARG A 103 7.47 -10.11 7.15
N VAL A 104 7.86 -8.97 7.70
CA VAL A 104 6.90 -7.88 7.99
C VAL A 104 6.36 -7.28 6.68
N ARG A 105 7.23 -7.12 5.67
CA ARG A 105 6.90 -6.61 4.32
C ARG A 105 6.72 -7.72 3.27
N VAL A 106 6.08 -8.83 3.66
CA VAL A 106 6.04 -10.04 2.82
C VAL A 106 5.33 -9.76 1.49
N GLU A 107 4.29 -8.92 1.50
CA GLU A 107 3.50 -8.55 0.33
C GLU A 107 4.34 -7.81 -0.71
N THR A 108 5.17 -6.87 -0.26
CA THR A 108 6.11 -6.17 -1.15
C THR A 108 7.18 -7.11 -1.68
N THR A 109 7.75 -7.96 -0.83
CA THR A 109 8.83 -8.86 -1.24
C THR A 109 8.34 -9.90 -2.26
N VAL A 110 7.19 -10.52 -2.02
CA VAL A 110 6.57 -11.48 -2.94
C VAL A 110 6.10 -10.79 -4.21
N GLY A 111 5.50 -9.59 -4.13
CA GLY A 111 5.10 -8.81 -5.30
C GLY A 111 6.29 -8.46 -6.21
N LEU A 112 7.45 -8.14 -5.64
CA LEU A 112 8.69 -7.92 -6.39
C LEU A 112 9.19 -9.21 -7.05
N ASN A 113 9.21 -10.33 -6.31
CA ASN A 113 9.62 -11.63 -6.83
C ASN A 113 8.74 -12.07 -8.01
N ARG A 114 7.42 -11.93 -7.88
CA ARG A 114 6.45 -12.23 -8.93
C ARG A 114 6.66 -11.34 -10.16
N LEU A 115 6.82 -10.03 -9.98
CA LEU A 115 7.14 -9.12 -11.08
C LEU A 115 8.41 -9.55 -11.83
N ILE A 116 9.48 -9.92 -11.11
CA ILE A 116 10.74 -10.37 -11.71
C ILE A 116 10.56 -11.71 -12.44
N ALA A 117 9.82 -12.65 -11.85
CA ALA A 117 9.51 -13.94 -12.44
C ALA A 117 8.64 -13.80 -13.71
N ASP A 118 7.64 -12.94 -13.69
CA ASP A 118 6.78 -12.65 -14.85
C ASP A 118 7.59 -12.03 -16.00
N ILE A 119 8.53 -11.13 -15.69
CA ILE A 119 9.50 -10.60 -16.68
C ILE A 119 10.38 -11.74 -17.22
N ALA A 120 10.77 -12.73 -16.40
CA ALA A 120 11.57 -13.87 -16.86
C ALA A 120 10.76 -14.80 -17.78
N ALA A 121 9.50 -15.07 -17.42
CA ALA A 121 8.60 -16.01 -18.11
C ALA A 121 8.13 -15.50 -19.47
N ALA A 122 7.76 -14.22 -19.57
CA ALA A 122 7.17 -13.64 -20.78
C ALA A 122 8.12 -13.58 -22.00
N ARG A 123 9.37 -14.04 -21.85
CA ARG A 123 10.44 -14.01 -22.85
C ARG A 123 10.52 -15.28 -23.70
N SER A 124 9.74 -16.31 -23.38
CA SER A 124 9.75 -17.58 -24.13
C SER A 124 9.35 -17.43 -25.61
N GLY A 125 8.87 -16.26 -26.05
CA GLY A 125 8.51 -15.97 -27.45
C GLY A 125 9.33 -14.89 -28.19
N GLN A 126 10.25 -14.15 -27.55
CA GLN A 126 11.08 -13.09 -28.18
C GLN A 126 12.57 -13.39 -27.97
N SER A 127 13.33 -13.57 -29.06
CA SER A 127 14.48 -14.49 -29.08
C SER A 127 15.81 -14.04 -28.45
N SER A 128 15.98 -12.81 -27.99
CA SER A 128 17.29 -12.31 -27.48
C SER A 128 17.24 -11.67 -26.09
N LEU A 129 16.06 -11.28 -25.64
CA LEU A 129 15.84 -10.63 -24.37
C LEU A 129 16.05 -11.70 -23.25
N ARG A 130 17.03 -11.56 -22.33
CA ARG A 130 17.13 -12.30 -21.03
C ARG A 130 17.38 -11.46 -19.74
N ILE A 131 17.02 -11.95 -18.55
CA ILE A 131 17.34 -11.25 -17.29
C ILE A 131 18.83 -11.50 -17.03
N GLU A 132 19.61 -10.43 -17.04
CA GLU A 132 21.04 -10.50 -16.77
C GLU A 132 21.35 -10.22 -15.30
N ASP A 133 20.51 -9.49 -14.59
CA ASP A 133 20.63 -9.43 -13.13
C ASP A 133 19.28 -9.11 -12.51
N ALA A 134 19.03 -9.64 -11.32
CA ALA A 134 17.96 -9.19 -10.48
C ALA A 134 18.33 -9.43 -9.01
N LEU A 135 18.08 -8.42 -8.18
CA LEU A 135 18.39 -8.44 -6.77
C LEU A 135 17.34 -7.62 -6.04
N ILE A 136 16.79 -8.20 -4.98
CA ILE A 136 16.10 -7.43 -3.96
C ILE A 136 17.16 -6.72 -3.10
N LEU A 137 17.11 -5.38 -3.05
CA LEU A 137 18.18 -4.58 -2.48
C LEU A 137 18.15 -4.62 -0.94
N PRO A 138 19.32 -4.72 -0.26
CA PRO A 138 19.38 -4.64 1.19
C PRO A 138 18.76 -3.34 1.71
N ARG A 139 17.92 -3.46 2.73
CA ARG A 139 17.25 -2.30 3.32
C ARG A 139 18.26 -1.36 4.00
N ARG A 140 19.28 -1.92 4.65
CA ARG A 140 20.39 -1.13 5.21
C ARG A 140 21.27 -0.66 4.06
N ARG A 141 21.11 0.60 3.72
CA ARG A 141 21.89 1.26 2.68
C ARG A 141 23.20 1.80 3.23
N ALA A 142 24.33 1.31 2.75
CA ALA A 142 25.63 1.94 3.00
C ALA A 142 25.69 3.35 2.38
N THR A 143 26.54 4.23 2.92
CA THR A 143 26.76 5.56 2.33
C THR A 143 27.26 5.48 0.90
N THR A 144 28.08 4.46 0.61
CA THR A 144 28.67 4.11 -0.69
C THR A 144 27.75 3.29 -1.61
N ALA A 145 26.51 3.02 -1.20
CA ALA A 145 25.59 2.21 -2.01
C ALA A 145 25.34 2.85 -3.40
N TRP A 146 25.40 2.01 -4.43
CA TRP A 146 25.28 2.41 -5.84
C TRP A 146 23.83 2.58 -6.31
N TRP A 147 22.85 2.36 -5.43
CA TRP A 147 21.43 2.53 -5.71
C TRP A 147 20.82 3.72 -4.96
N PRO A 148 19.71 4.31 -5.48
CA PRO A 148 18.98 5.38 -4.80
C PRO A 148 18.48 4.94 -3.41
N PRO A 149 18.25 5.86 -2.47
CA PRO A 149 17.59 5.52 -1.22
C PRO A 149 16.15 5.08 -1.46
N ASP A 150 15.63 4.21 -0.60
CA ASP A 150 14.23 3.77 -0.63
C ASP A 150 13.79 3.25 -2.02
N VAL A 151 14.63 2.50 -2.73
CA VAL A 151 14.17 1.58 -3.80
C VAL A 151 14.28 0.15 -3.27
N ASP A 152 13.42 -0.74 -3.75
CA ASP A 152 13.20 -2.05 -3.15
C ASP A 152 13.94 -3.17 -3.92
N ALA A 153 14.15 -3.02 -5.23
CA ALA A 153 14.89 -3.99 -6.05
C ALA A 153 15.66 -3.32 -7.21
N TYR A 154 16.54 -4.10 -7.83
CA TYR A 154 17.26 -3.81 -9.05
C TYR A 154 17.04 -4.94 -10.05
N VAL A 155 16.89 -4.59 -11.32
CA VAL A 155 16.81 -5.53 -12.43
C VAL A 155 17.63 -5.00 -13.60
N CYS A 156 18.34 -5.89 -14.27
CA CYS A 156 19.02 -5.62 -15.52
C CYS A 156 18.53 -6.60 -16.58
N LEU A 157 17.93 -6.07 -17.65
CA LEU A 157 17.67 -6.86 -18.85
C LEU A 157 18.89 -6.81 -19.74
N ARG A 158 19.10 -7.87 -20.51
CA ARG A 158 20.03 -7.90 -21.62
C ARG A 158 19.30 -8.28 -22.89
N ASP A 159 19.68 -7.64 -23.97
CA ASP A 159 19.28 -7.93 -25.33
C ASP A 159 20.55 -7.88 -26.18
N GLU A 160 20.99 -9.05 -26.67
CA GLU A 160 22.28 -9.22 -27.33
C GLU A 160 23.47 -8.68 -26.48
N ALA A 161 24.10 -7.58 -26.91
CA ALA A 161 25.19 -6.90 -26.20
C ALA A 161 24.74 -5.66 -25.40
N ALA A 162 23.46 -5.29 -25.47
CA ALA A 162 22.91 -4.14 -24.76
C ALA A 162 22.27 -4.56 -23.42
N TYR A 163 22.36 -3.66 -22.44
CA TYR A 163 21.84 -3.81 -21.08
C TYR A 163 20.85 -2.70 -20.78
N ALA A 164 19.73 -3.04 -20.16
CA ALA A 164 18.72 -2.09 -19.69
C ALA A 164 18.56 -2.24 -18.16
N PRO A 165 19.40 -1.55 -17.36
CA PRO A 165 19.25 -1.52 -15.91
C PRO A 165 18.08 -0.62 -15.48
N PHE A 166 17.38 -1.02 -14.43
CA PHE A 166 16.38 -0.21 -13.74
C PHE A 166 16.24 -0.60 -12.27
N PHE A 167 15.75 0.34 -11.47
CA PHE A 167 15.37 0.11 -10.08
C PHE A 167 13.87 -0.08 -9.98
N ILE A 168 13.42 -0.85 -8.99
CA ILE A 168 12.00 -1.00 -8.69
C ILE A 168 11.71 -0.36 -7.34
N ALA A 169 10.71 0.51 -7.30
CA ALA A 169 10.09 1.01 -6.09
C ALA A 169 8.68 0.42 -5.99
N TRP A 170 8.35 -0.15 -4.84
CA TRP A 170 7.00 -0.64 -4.56
C TRP A 170 6.30 0.32 -3.61
N ASP A 171 5.10 0.76 -3.97
CA ASP A 171 4.27 1.60 -3.12
C ASP A 171 3.24 0.78 -2.35
N ARG A 172 2.87 1.28 -1.18
CA ARG A 172 1.77 0.74 -0.38
C ARG A 172 0.69 1.80 -0.28
N ALA A 173 -0.57 1.41 -0.33
CA ALA A 173 -1.71 2.35 -0.30
C ALA A 173 -1.60 3.28 0.92
N ALA A 174 -1.32 2.67 2.07
CA ALA A 174 -1.04 3.25 3.37
C ALA A 174 0.11 4.27 3.46
N ALA A 175 1.03 4.30 2.49
CA ALA A 175 2.17 5.21 2.58
C ALA A 175 1.68 6.66 2.52
N PRO A 176 2.14 7.57 3.41
CA PRO A 176 1.69 8.97 3.36
C PRO A 176 2.23 9.71 2.12
N THR A 177 1.47 10.67 1.59
CA THR A 177 1.90 11.55 0.48
C THR A 177 3.25 12.23 0.75
N ALA A 178 3.48 12.71 1.98
CA ALA A 178 4.76 13.32 2.34
C ALA A 178 5.93 12.32 2.36
N HIS A 179 5.66 11.03 2.61
CA HIS A 179 6.67 9.98 2.47
C HIS A 179 7.06 9.81 1.00
N ARG A 180 6.08 9.72 0.09
CA ARG A 180 6.32 9.65 -1.37
C ARG A 180 7.15 10.82 -1.87
N ARG A 181 6.77 12.06 -1.51
CA ARG A 181 7.54 13.29 -1.82
C ARG A 181 8.98 13.23 -1.34
N ARG A 182 9.22 12.67 -0.15
CA ARG A 182 10.57 12.53 0.39
C ARG A 182 11.38 11.45 -0.35
N ARG A 183 10.79 10.31 -0.73
CA ARG A 183 11.46 9.29 -1.57
C ARG A 183 11.94 9.93 -2.87
N VAL A 184 11.04 10.60 -3.60
CA VAL A 184 11.38 11.35 -4.82
C VAL A 184 12.52 12.34 -4.57
N SER A 185 12.42 13.18 -3.55
CA SER A 185 13.48 14.14 -3.21
C SER A 185 14.82 13.45 -2.92
N GLY A 186 14.81 12.27 -2.31
CA GLY A 186 16.00 11.45 -2.07
C GLY A 186 16.60 10.89 -3.35
N TRP A 187 15.78 10.50 -4.33
CA TRP A 187 16.23 10.05 -5.65
C TRP A 187 16.89 11.16 -6.45
N TYR A 188 16.33 12.37 -6.45
CA TYR A 188 17.00 13.54 -7.03
C TYR A 188 18.35 13.83 -6.36
N ALA A 189 18.37 13.84 -5.02
CA ALA A 189 19.61 14.07 -4.27
C ALA A 189 20.66 12.98 -4.53
N PHE A 190 20.24 11.74 -4.82
CA PHE A 190 21.15 10.69 -5.25
C PHE A 190 21.70 10.99 -6.65
N ARG A 191 20.84 11.28 -7.65
CA ARG A 191 21.24 11.61 -9.03
C ARG A 191 22.23 12.80 -9.12
N GLU A 192 22.09 13.77 -8.22
CA GLU A 192 22.92 14.97 -8.17
C GLU A 192 24.32 14.72 -7.57
N ARG A 193 24.51 13.61 -6.85
CA ARG A 193 25.79 13.22 -6.25
C ARG A 193 26.61 12.38 -7.23
N GLN A 194 27.92 12.34 -7.01
CA GLN A 194 28.77 11.37 -7.68
C GLN A 194 28.46 9.96 -7.18
N HIS A 195 28.17 9.05 -8.11
CA HIS A 195 27.91 7.63 -7.85
C HIS A 195 28.33 6.78 -9.05
N ALA A 196 28.25 5.45 -8.91
CA ALA A 196 28.70 4.50 -9.94
C ALA A 196 28.06 4.71 -11.33
N TRP A 197 26.84 5.24 -11.41
CA TRP A 197 26.15 5.51 -12.68
C TRP A 197 26.56 6.82 -13.39
N GLY A 198 27.54 7.55 -12.86
CA GLY A 198 27.95 8.87 -13.36
C GLY A 198 27.26 10.02 -12.62
N ARG A 199 27.31 11.23 -13.19
CA ARG A 199 26.62 12.43 -12.67
C ARG A 199 25.40 12.69 -13.56
N GLU A 200 24.26 13.00 -12.96
CA GLU A 200 22.99 13.31 -13.66
C GLU A 200 22.26 12.14 -14.35
N ASP A 201 22.84 10.94 -14.35
CA ASP A 201 22.27 9.77 -15.01
C ASP A 201 22.06 8.64 -14.00
N ILE A 202 20.79 8.34 -13.69
CA ILE A 202 20.42 7.13 -12.96
C ILE A 202 19.55 6.26 -13.86
N PRO A 203 19.67 4.93 -13.77
CA PRO A 203 18.70 3.99 -14.34
C PRO A 203 17.24 4.40 -14.07
N ALA A 204 16.33 3.97 -14.95
CA ALA A 204 14.91 4.24 -14.75
C ALA A 204 14.46 3.70 -13.38
N ILE A 205 13.53 4.40 -12.74
CA ILE A 205 12.84 3.89 -11.56
C ILE A 205 11.47 3.41 -12.04
N VAL A 206 11.25 2.12 -11.95
CA VAL A 206 9.97 1.45 -12.19
C VAL A 206 9.20 1.45 -10.88
N LEU A 207 8.02 2.07 -10.87
CA LEU A 207 7.21 2.26 -9.69
C LEU A 207 5.88 1.53 -9.84
N VAL A 208 5.66 0.54 -8.98
CA VAL A 208 4.36 -0.12 -8.83
C VAL A 208 3.56 0.64 -7.78
N SER A 209 2.61 1.44 -8.25
CA SER A 209 1.72 2.24 -7.39
C SER A 209 0.56 1.40 -6.88
N ALA A 210 0.14 1.62 -5.64
CA ALA A 210 -0.93 0.83 -5.03
C ALA A 210 -2.31 1.05 -5.68
N GLY A 211 -2.49 2.12 -6.47
CA GLY A 211 -3.71 2.44 -7.20
C GLY A 211 -3.65 3.84 -7.82
N PRO A 212 -4.72 4.27 -8.51
CA PRO A 212 -4.77 5.52 -9.27
C PRO A 212 -4.39 6.76 -8.44
N ALA A 213 -5.00 6.92 -7.25
CA ALA A 213 -4.75 8.06 -6.37
C ALA A 213 -3.27 8.14 -5.93
N ALA A 214 -2.67 7.01 -5.59
CA ALA A 214 -1.25 6.93 -5.25
C ALA A 214 -0.37 7.29 -6.46
N SER A 215 -0.72 6.79 -7.66
CA SER A 215 -0.03 7.10 -8.91
C SER A 215 0.00 8.61 -9.18
N THR A 216 -1.15 9.30 -9.07
CA THR A 216 -1.24 10.77 -9.21
C THR A 216 -0.34 11.49 -8.21
N GLN A 217 -0.26 11.02 -6.96
CA GLN A 217 0.60 11.63 -5.95
C GLN A 217 2.10 11.49 -6.29
N TRP A 218 2.51 10.36 -6.86
CA TRP A 218 3.88 10.14 -7.33
C TRP A 218 4.24 11.01 -8.52
N VAL A 219 3.33 11.17 -9.49
CA VAL A 219 3.49 12.10 -10.62
C VAL A 219 3.70 13.52 -10.10
N ARG A 220 2.76 14.03 -9.29
CA ARG A 220 2.84 15.38 -8.69
C ARG A 220 4.11 15.56 -7.87
N ALA A 221 4.53 14.55 -7.10
CA ALA A 221 5.75 14.62 -6.31
C ALA A 221 7.00 14.74 -7.20
N THR A 222 7.03 14.03 -8.33
CA THR A 222 8.13 14.02 -9.30
C THR A 222 8.25 15.35 -10.02
N GLU A 223 7.13 15.87 -10.54
CA GLU A 223 7.05 17.16 -11.24
C GLU A 223 7.42 18.33 -10.31
N ALA A 224 6.78 18.41 -9.13
CA ALA A 224 7.08 19.47 -8.16
C ALA A 224 8.51 19.40 -7.61
N SER A 225 9.16 18.24 -7.66
CA SER A 225 10.57 18.09 -7.29
C SER A 225 11.51 18.50 -8.42
N ALA A 226 11.15 18.23 -9.68
CA ALA A 226 11.87 18.65 -10.88
C ALA A 226 11.87 20.18 -11.00
N GLU A 227 10.68 20.79 -10.90
CA GLU A 227 10.44 22.23 -11.02
C GLU A 227 11.23 23.02 -9.97
N ARG A 228 11.11 22.65 -8.68
CA ARG A 228 11.86 23.30 -7.59
C ARG A 228 13.37 23.26 -7.77
N ARG A 229 13.88 22.25 -8.48
CA ARG A 229 15.32 22.07 -8.76
C ARG A 229 15.74 22.64 -10.11
N ARG A 230 14.79 23.12 -10.92
CA ARG A 230 15.01 23.52 -12.31
C ARG A 230 15.77 22.44 -13.10
N SER A 231 15.38 21.18 -12.89
CA SER A 231 16.07 20.02 -13.46
C SER A 231 15.12 19.18 -14.30
N ARG A 232 15.67 18.33 -15.18
CA ARG A 232 14.84 17.37 -15.94
C ARG A 232 14.12 16.41 -14.99
N PRO A 233 12.85 16.05 -15.24
CA PRO A 233 12.16 15.03 -14.47
C PRO A 233 12.94 13.71 -14.42
N LEU A 234 12.89 13.00 -13.29
CA LEU A 234 13.42 11.63 -13.20
C LEU A 234 12.73 10.73 -14.23
N ARG A 235 13.46 9.76 -14.78
CA ARG A 235 12.91 8.68 -15.60
C ARG A 235 12.12 7.71 -14.70
N LEU A 236 10.94 8.15 -14.26
CA LEU A 236 10.00 7.37 -13.48
C LEU A 236 8.98 6.72 -14.41
N LEU A 237 8.96 5.39 -14.45
CA LEU A 237 7.96 4.59 -15.15
C LEU A 237 6.96 4.08 -14.12
N LEU A 238 5.68 4.37 -14.30
CA LEU A 238 4.63 4.05 -13.35
C LEU A 238 3.68 3.02 -13.93
N VAL A 239 3.21 2.13 -13.06
CA VAL A 239 2.08 1.24 -13.30
C VAL A 239 1.23 1.16 -12.02
N GLU A 240 -0.05 0.84 -12.16
CA GLU A 240 -0.93 0.56 -11.03
C GLU A 240 -0.92 -0.95 -10.75
N LEU A 241 -0.92 -1.34 -9.48
CA LEU A 241 -0.78 -2.75 -9.08
C LEU A 241 -1.87 -3.64 -9.70
N GLY A 242 -3.12 -3.18 -9.72
CA GLY A 242 -4.23 -3.92 -10.35
C GLY A 242 -3.96 -4.18 -11.84
N THR A 243 -3.61 -3.13 -12.58
CA THR A 243 -3.27 -3.22 -14.01
C THR A 243 -2.08 -4.14 -14.28
N LEU A 244 -1.06 -4.09 -13.41
CA LEU A 244 0.12 -4.96 -13.50
C LEU A 244 -0.25 -6.43 -13.32
N LEU A 245 -1.08 -6.75 -12.32
CA LEU A 245 -1.51 -8.12 -12.05
C LEU A 245 -2.43 -8.66 -13.15
N GLU A 246 -3.26 -7.82 -13.75
CA GLU A 246 -4.20 -8.22 -14.81
C GLU A 246 -3.50 -8.42 -16.16
N ARG A 247 -2.64 -7.48 -16.56
CA ARG A 247 -2.08 -7.42 -17.92
C ARG A 247 -0.65 -7.94 -18.01
N GLY A 248 0.04 -8.08 -16.88
CA GLY A 248 1.44 -8.52 -16.80
C GLY A 248 2.46 -7.43 -17.16
N PRO A 249 3.74 -7.60 -16.79
CA PRO A 249 4.74 -6.54 -16.85
C PRO A 249 5.25 -6.19 -18.25
N LEU A 250 5.03 -7.03 -19.26
CA LEU A 250 5.44 -6.72 -20.64
C LEU A 250 4.33 -6.08 -21.47
N ALA A 251 3.10 -6.00 -20.93
CA ALA A 251 2.01 -5.30 -21.60
C ALA A 251 2.31 -3.80 -21.76
N PRO A 252 1.64 -3.12 -22.71
CA PRO A 252 1.71 -1.68 -22.84
C PRO A 252 0.90 -1.00 -21.73
N ILE A 253 1.46 -1.00 -20.52
CA ILE A 253 0.85 -0.46 -19.28
C ILE A 253 1.75 0.57 -18.58
N TRP A 254 2.96 0.79 -19.09
CA TRP A 254 3.93 1.66 -18.43
C TRP A 254 3.84 3.07 -18.96
N ARG A 255 3.67 4.04 -18.06
CA ARG A 255 3.63 5.47 -18.38
C ARG A 255 4.75 6.24 -17.69
N ARG A 256 5.18 7.35 -18.28
CA ARG A 256 6.14 8.28 -17.63
C ARG A 256 5.40 9.20 -16.65
N ALA A 257 6.13 9.72 -15.66
CA ALA A 257 5.62 10.86 -14.88
C ALA A 257 5.31 12.05 -15.83
N GLY A 258 4.04 12.43 -15.94
CA GLY A 258 3.55 13.50 -16.84
C GLY A 258 3.11 13.03 -18.24
N GLY A 259 3.24 11.74 -18.57
CA GLY A 259 2.81 11.20 -19.87
C GLY A 259 1.53 10.36 -19.76
N ALA A 260 0.60 10.54 -20.69
CA ALA A 260 -0.61 9.72 -20.79
C ALA A 260 -0.39 8.41 -21.60
N ILE A 261 0.64 8.37 -22.45
CA ILE A 261 0.88 7.25 -23.36
C ILE A 261 1.46 6.07 -22.57
N GLU A 262 0.73 4.95 -22.57
CA GLU A 262 1.20 3.63 -22.11
C GLU A 262 2.06 2.95 -23.18
N SER A 263 3.12 2.25 -22.79
CA SER A 263 3.93 1.43 -23.70
C SER A 263 4.55 0.24 -22.96
N PRO A 264 5.06 -0.77 -23.68
CA PRO A 264 5.80 -1.87 -23.07
C PRO A 264 7.01 -1.37 -22.27
N LEU A 265 7.36 -2.09 -21.21
CA LEU A 265 8.48 -1.71 -20.32
C LEU A 265 9.77 -1.52 -21.12
N VAL A 266 10.08 -2.49 -22.00
CA VAL A 266 11.33 -2.60 -22.75
C VAL A 266 11.57 -1.43 -23.71
N GLU A 267 10.52 -0.86 -24.27
CA GLU A 267 10.58 0.31 -25.16
C GLU A 267 10.86 1.61 -24.39
N ARG A 268 10.61 1.61 -23.07
CA ARG A 268 10.76 2.78 -22.21
C ARG A 268 12.09 2.78 -21.44
N LEU A 269 12.79 1.66 -21.39
CA LEU A 269 14.08 1.53 -20.72
C LEU A 269 15.22 2.15 -21.55
N ALA A 270 16.27 2.58 -20.86
CA ALA A 270 17.47 3.08 -21.49
C ALA A 270 18.49 1.95 -21.66
N TRP A 271 18.71 1.56 -22.91
CA TRP A 271 19.69 0.54 -23.31
C TRP A 271 21.11 1.11 -23.33
N ARG A 272 22.07 0.34 -22.82
CA ARG A 272 23.48 0.70 -22.67
C ARG A 272 24.38 -0.44 -23.13
N TRP A 273 25.53 -0.13 -23.72
CA TRP A 273 26.50 -1.15 -24.12
C TRP A 273 27.41 -1.61 -22.97
N SER A 274 27.42 -0.88 -21.86
CA SER A 274 28.20 -1.22 -20.68
C SER A 274 27.46 -0.87 -19.38
N LEU A 275 27.78 -1.63 -18.33
CA LEU A 275 27.33 -1.39 -16.96
C LEU A 275 28.52 -0.90 -16.11
N PRO A 276 28.28 -0.11 -15.06
CA PRO A 276 29.36 0.20 -14.13
C PRO A 276 29.86 -1.08 -13.43
N PRO A 277 31.17 -1.18 -13.10
CA PRO A 277 31.78 -2.41 -12.60
C PRO A 277 31.07 -3.02 -11.38
N ASN A 278 30.47 -2.17 -10.54
CA ASN A 278 29.84 -2.57 -9.28
C ASN A 278 28.32 -2.76 -9.39
N ALA A 279 27.72 -2.66 -10.58
CA ALA A 279 26.28 -2.81 -10.75
C ALA A 279 25.83 -4.26 -10.88
N LEU A 280 26.74 -5.16 -11.23
CA LEU A 280 26.48 -6.59 -11.26
C LEU A 280 26.93 -7.20 -9.94
N VAL A 281 26.03 -7.93 -9.30
CA VAL A 281 26.39 -8.73 -8.13
C VAL A 281 27.17 -9.95 -8.63
N PRO A 282 28.29 -10.32 -7.97
CA PRO A 282 29.06 -11.51 -8.32
C PRO A 282 28.14 -12.72 -8.53
N ARG A 283 28.32 -13.41 -9.66
CA ARG A 283 27.59 -14.64 -9.98
C ARG A 283 28.44 -15.84 -9.59
N LEU A 284 27.78 -16.94 -9.23
CA LEU A 284 28.45 -18.22 -9.17
C LEU A 284 28.87 -18.59 -10.60
N GLU A 285 30.17 -18.74 -10.82
CA GLU A 285 30.64 -19.54 -11.95
C GLU A 285 30.11 -20.97 -11.76
N PRO A 286 29.77 -21.71 -12.84
CA PRO A 286 29.23 -23.06 -12.71
C PRO A 286 30.24 -23.97 -12.00
N ILE A 287 30.01 -24.23 -10.71
CA ILE A 287 30.83 -25.17 -9.95
C ILE A 287 30.36 -26.57 -10.34
N SER A 288 31.26 -27.39 -10.90
CA SER A 288 30.93 -28.78 -11.26
C SER A 288 30.71 -29.67 -10.03
N ALA A 289 31.13 -29.23 -8.85
CA ALA A 289 30.91 -29.94 -7.59
C ALA A 289 29.49 -29.72 -7.06
N GLU A 290 28.84 -30.80 -6.63
CA GLU A 290 27.58 -30.71 -5.91
C GLU A 290 27.75 -29.90 -4.61
N PRO A 291 26.71 -29.15 -4.20
CA PRO A 291 26.72 -28.48 -2.91
C PRO A 291 26.94 -29.51 -1.79
N PRO A 292 27.99 -29.38 -0.94
CA PRO A 292 28.39 -30.43 -0.02
C PRO A 292 27.22 -30.86 0.87
N ALA A 293 27.00 -32.17 0.96
CA ALA A 293 26.04 -32.72 1.90
C ALA A 293 26.51 -32.39 3.31
N LEU A 294 25.78 -31.52 4.01
CA LEU A 294 26.04 -31.29 5.41
C LEU A 294 25.68 -32.59 6.16
N SER A 295 26.67 -33.17 6.84
CA SER A 295 26.44 -34.24 7.81
C SER A 295 25.67 -33.64 8.98
N LEU A 296 24.34 -33.56 8.82
CA LEU A 296 23.43 -33.20 9.89
C LEU A 296 23.59 -34.26 10.98
N SER A 297 24.32 -33.95 12.06
CA SER A 297 24.22 -34.72 13.28
C SER A 297 22.75 -34.72 13.71
N SER A 298 22.23 -35.87 14.14
CA SER A 298 20.82 -36.07 14.50
C SER A 298 20.23 -35.02 15.46
N ASP A 299 21.07 -34.29 16.19
CA ASP A 299 20.68 -33.20 17.09
C ASP A 299 20.22 -31.91 16.38
N GLN A 300 20.43 -31.75 15.06
CA GLN A 300 20.06 -30.54 14.30
C GLN A 300 18.72 -30.63 13.54
N ALA A 301 18.02 -31.77 13.61
CA ALA A 301 16.65 -31.89 13.08
C ALA A 301 15.65 -30.99 13.83
N ALA A 302 16.04 -30.39 14.95
CA ALA A 302 15.31 -29.37 15.70
C ALA A 302 15.40 -27.94 15.12
N THR A 303 15.98 -27.71 13.94
CA THR A 303 16.13 -26.36 13.35
C THR A 303 14.81 -25.71 12.90
N SER A 304 13.71 -26.47 12.78
CA SER A 304 12.36 -25.88 12.70
C SER A 304 11.95 -25.22 14.03
N SER A 305 12.56 -25.66 15.13
CA SER A 305 12.39 -25.13 16.48
C SER A 305 13.34 -23.97 16.79
N GLU A 306 14.54 -23.84 16.21
CA GLU A 306 15.44 -22.72 16.57
C GLU A 306 14.91 -21.33 16.13
N LEU A 307 14.25 -21.23 14.99
CA LEU A 307 13.51 -20.01 14.62
C LEU A 307 12.21 -19.83 15.44
N SER A 308 11.75 -20.86 16.15
CA SER A 308 10.53 -20.87 16.97
C SER A 308 10.82 -20.69 18.48
N ALA A 309 11.97 -21.14 18.98
CA ALA A 309 12.32 -21.19 20.40
C ALA A 309 12.71 -19.81 20.94
N ASP A 310 13.33 -18.96 20.12
CA ASP A 310 13.48 -17.53 20.43
C ASP A 310 12.24 -16.69 20.03
N ALA A 311 11.30 -17.27 19.27
CA ALA A 311 10.04 -16.62 18.87
C ALA A 311 8.87 -16.87 19.85
N THR A 312 8.95 -17.88 20.72
CA THR A 312 7.85 -18.29 21.62
C THR A 312 7.56 -17.30 22.76
N LYS A 313 8.31 -16.21 22.92
CA LYS A 313 8.02 -15.17 23.94
C LYS A 313 7.25 -13.94 23.45
N ALA A 314 6.95 -13.82 22.17
CA ALA A 314 5.98 -12.82 21.68
C ALA A 314 5.56 -13.20 20.26
N CYS A 315 4.28 -13.07 19.88
CA CYS A 315 3.87 -13.13 18.48
C CYS A 315 4.74 -12.17 17.66
N GLY A 316 5.76 -12.71 17.02
CA GLY A 316 6.64 -11.96 16.16
C GLY A 316 5.83 -11.49 14.97
N PRO A 317 6.12 -10.31 14.40
CA PRO A 317 5.36 -9.79 13.27
C PRO A 317 5.39 -10.73 12.03
N GLY A 318 6.30 -11.70 11.99
CA GLY A 318 6.37 -12.73 10.95
C GLY A 318 5.42 -13.93 11.12
N GLU A 319 4.72 -14.07 12.25
CA GLU A 319 3.77 -15.17 12.54
C GLU A 319 2.31 -14.71 12.53
N MET A 320 2.06 -13.44 12.24
CA MET A 320 0.71 -12.91 12.16
C MET A 320 -0.02 -13.51 10.96
N ASP A 321 -1.14 -14.18 11.24
CA ASP A 321 -2.04 -14.64 10.20
C ASP A 321 -2.63 -13.46 9.40
N ALA A 322 -3.24 -13.79 8.27
CA ALA A 322 -3.80 -12.82 7.34
C ALA A 322 -4.83 -11.88 8.00
N GLN A 323 -5.61 -12.42 8.95
CA GLN A 323 -6.65 -11.69 9.66
C GLN A 323 -6.08 -10.72 10.68
N THR A 324 -5.04 -11.12 11.41
CA THR A 324 -4.31 -10.28 12.37
C THR A 324 -3.67 -9.09 11.67
N ARG A 325 -3.07 -9.31 10.48
CA ARG A 325 -2.51 -8.23 9.65
C ARG A 325 -3.59 -7.25 9.20
N ARG A 326 -4.74 -7.78 8.74
CA ARG A 326 -5.87 -6.95 8.34
C ARG A 326 -6.42 -6.13 9.52
N LEU A 327 -6.47 -6.73 10.71
CA LEU A 327 -6.88 -6.04 11.94
C LEU A 327 -5.90 -4.94 12.34
N LEU A 328 -4.58 -5.17 12.26
CA LEU A 328 -3.57 -4.13 12.48
C LEU A 328 -3.78 -2.95 11.53
N GLU A 329 -4.00 -3.24 10.26
CA GLU A 329 -4.24 -2.24 9.22
C GLU A 329 -5.47 -1.39 9.56
N TRP A 330 -6.61 -2.03 9.84
CA TRP A 330 -7.83 -1.32 10.22
C TRP A 330 -7.64 -0.44 11.45
N LEU A 331 -7.02 -0.96 12.52
CA LEU A 331 -6.78 -0.19 13.74
C LEU A 331 -5.75 0.94 13.55
N ALA A 332 -4.87 0.84 12.56
CA ALA A 332 -3.93 1.89 12.21
C ALA A 332 -4.69 3.12 11.68
N PHE A 333 -5.52 2.92 10.67
CA PHE A 333 -6.25 3.99 9.97
C PHE A 333 -7.48 4.45 10.74
N HIS A 334 -8.17 3.52 11.41
CA HIS A 334 -9.45 3.72 12.06
C HIS A 334 -9.37 3.28 13.53
N PRO A 335 -8.65 4.05 14.37
CA PRO A 335 -8.54 3.75 15.79
C PRO A 335 -9.89 3.93 16.50
N LEU A 336 -10.00 3.40 17.71
CA LEU A 336 -11.18 3.51 18.57
C LEU A 336 -12.42 2.74 18.07
N LEU A 337 -12.22 1.68 17.30
CA LEU A 337 -13.28 0.73 16.96
C LEU A 337 -13.64 -0.13 18.18
N THR A 338 -14.93 -0.45 18.37
CA THR A 338 -15.38 -1.50 19.30
C THR A 338 -15.15 -2.89 18.74
N LEU A 339 -15.28 -3.93 19.58
CA LEU A 339 -15.23 -5.32 19.13
C LEU A 339 -16.24 -5.61 18.01
N ASP A 340 -17.47 -5.12 18.15
CA ASP A 340 -18.54 -5.33 17.16
C ASP A 340 -18.30 -4.55 15.87
N GLU A 341 -17.78 -3.32 15.98
CA GLU A 341 -17.42 -2.51 14.83
C GLU A 341 -16.29 -3.18 14.02
N VAL A 342 -15.25 -3.69 14.70
CA VAL A 342 -14.18 -4.47 14.06
C VAL A 342 -14.73 -5.73 13.37
N ALA A 343 -15.56 -6.50 14.08
CA ALA A 343 -16.18 -7.72 13.53
C ALA A 343 -17.02 -7.43 12.29
N GLY A 344 -17.80 -6.35 12.32
CA GLY A 344 -18.61 -5.90 11.20
C GLY A 344 -17.78 -5.46 9.99
N VAL A 345 -16.70 -4.72 10.20
CA VAL A 345 -15.82 -4.28 9.09
C VAL A 345 -15.05 -5.46 8.49
N LEU A 346 -14.54 -6.37 9.31
CA LEU A 346 -13.80 -7.57 8.88
C LEU A 346 -14.69 -8.69 8.32
N ILE A 347 -16.01 -8.61 8.46
CA ILE A 347 -16.95 -9.71 8.13
C ILE A 347 -16.52 -10.98 8.86
N SER A 348 -16.31 -10.86 10.18
CA SER A 348 -15.79 -11.94 11.01
C SER A 348 -16.69 -12.16 12.22
N ARG A 349 -16.71 -13.38 12.74
CA ARG A 349 -17.44 -13.69 13.97
C ARG A 349 -16.76 -13.01 15.15
N GLN A 350 -17.56 -12.40 16.02
CA GLN A 350 -17.10 -11.65 17.18
C GLN A 350 -16.12 -12.44 18.08
N PRO A 351 -16.36 -13.73 18.43
CA PRO A 351 -15.43 -14.48 19.29
C PRO A 351 -14.04 -14.67 18.68
N HIS A 352 -13.96 -14.76 17.35
CA HIS A 352 -12.67 -14.88 16.67
C HIS A 352 -11.89 -13.56 16.72
N VAL A 353 -12.58 -12.44 16.48
CA VAL A 353 -11.99 -11.10 16.58
C VAL A 353 -11.54 -10.81 18.02
N GLU A 354 -12.33 -11.19 19.01
CA GLU A 354 -11.99 -11.05 20.43
C GLU A 354 -10.72 -11.85 20.79
N ALA A 355 -10.63 -13.11 20.36
CA ALA A 355 -9.45 -13.92 20.55
C ALA A 355 -8.21 -13.30 19.88
N CYS A 356 -8.37 -12.74 18.66
CA CYS A 356 -7.31 -12.05 17.95
C CYS A 356 -6.85 -10.78 18.70
N LEU A 357 -7.77 -9.91 19.08
CA LEU A 357 -7.48 -8.68 19.84
C LEU A 357 -6.81 -9.00 21.18
N SER A 358 -7.24 -10.07 21.86
CA SER A 358 -6.64 -10.52 23.13
C SER A 358 -5.19 -10.95 22.94
N ARG A 359 -4.88 -11.75 21.90
CA ARG A 359 -3.49 -12.13 21.57
C ARG A 359 -2.62 -10.91 21.21
N MET A 360 -3.18 -9.98 20.45
CA MET A 360 -2.48 -8.74 20.06
C MET A 360 -2.23 -7.83 21.26
N ALA A 361 -3.18 -7.71 22.18
CA ALA A 361 -3.03 -6.98 23.42
C ALA A 361 -1.96 -7.62 24.33
N ALA A 362 -1.97 -8.95 24.48
CA ALA A 362 -0.95 -9.69 25.21
C ALA A 362 0.46 -9.52 24.61
N SER A 363 0.55 -9.40 23.28
CA SER A 363 1.80 -9.12 22.56
C SER A 363 2.20 -7.64 22.57
N GLY A 364 1.38 -6.78 23.18
CA GLY A 364 1.56 -5.34 23.26
C GLY A 364 1.40 -4.61 21.93
N LEU A 365 0.71 -5.18 20.93
CA LEU A 365 0.46 -4.56 19.62
C LEU A 365 -0.79 -3.68 19.61
N VAL A 366 -1.79 -4.03 20.42
CA VAL A 366 -3.05 -3.30 20.55
C VAL A 366 -3.24 -2.86 22.00
N ALA A 367 -3.86 -1.70 22.18
CA ALA A 367 -4.32 -1.21 23.45
C ALA A 367 -5.81 -0.84 23.34
N SER A 368 -6.45 -0.62 24.49
CA SER A 368 -7.86 -0.22 24.55
C SER A 368 -8.08 0.91 25.53
N VAL A 369 -9.06 1.75 25.25
CA VAL A 369 -9.58 2.76 26.16
C VAL A 369 -11.05 2.47 26.46
N LYS A 370 -11.47 2.71 27.70
CA LYS A 370 -12.85 2.64 28.14
C LYS A 370 -13.33 4.07 28.45
N ARG A 371 -14.38 4.51 27.78
CA ARG A 371 -15.02 5.81 28.02
C ARG A 371 -16.52 5.69 27.82
N GLU A 372 -17.27 6.42 28.61
CA GLU A 372 -18.72 6.57 28.41
C GLU A 372 -18.98 7.38 27.14
N VAL A 373 -19.96 6.94 26.37
CA VAL A 373 -20.52 7.67 25.23
C VAL A 373 -21.93 8.05 25.62
N ALA A 374 -22.29 9.33 25.50
CA ALA A 374 -23.63 9.80 25.82
C ALA A 374 -24.70 8.98 25.08
N GLY A 375 -25.70 8.50 25.82
CA GLY A 375 -26.80 7.69 25.27
C GLY A 375 -26.48 6.21 25.05
N VAL A 376 -25.27 5.73 25.37
CA VAL A 376 -24.95 4.30 25.39
C VAL A 376 -24.90 3.81 26.84
N PRO A 377 -25.73 2.83 27.23
CA PRO A 377 -25.85 2.40 28.62
C PRO A 377 -24.63 1.65 29.17
N GLN A 378 -23.71 1.20 28.30
CA GLN A 378 -22.54 0.41 28.69
C GLN A 378 -21.24 1.07 28.24
N VAL A 379 -20.23 1.05 29.12
CA VAL A 379 -18.86 1.48 28.80
C VAL A 379 -18.22 0.46 27.86
N GLU A 380 -18.04 0.85 26.61
CA GLU A 380 -17.42 0.01 25.58
C GLU A 380 -15.90 0.14 25.59
N SER A 381 -15.20 -0.99 25.41
CA SER A 381 -13.77 -0.99 25.08
C SER A 381 -13.57 -0.58 23.63
N ARG A 382 -12.73 0.42 23.39
CA ARG A 382 -12.35 0.89 22.05
C ARG A 382 -10.87 0.68 21.80
N TYR A 383 -10.56 -0.05 20.74
CA TYR A 383 -9.22 -0.56 20.45
C TYR A 383 -8.44 0.38 19.53
N TYR A 384 -7.13 0.46 19.73
CA TYR A 384 -6.20 1.24 18.91
C TYR A 384 -4.82 0.60 18.92
N LEU A 385 -3.95 0.98 17.98
CA LEU A 385 -2.58 0.47 17.95
C LEU A 385 -1.73 1.06 19.07
N SER A 386 -0.99 0.19 19.76
CA SER A 386 0.06 0.61 20.68
C SER A 386 1.26 1.20 19.91
N ALA A 387 2.30 1.66 20.63
CA ALA A 387 3.58 2.05 20.02
C ALA A 387 4.17 0.92 19.15
N LYS A 388 4.22 -0.29 19.71
CA LYS A 388 4.77 -1.47 19.03
C LYS A 388 3.91 -1.88 17.83
N GLY A 389 2.58 -1.81 17.96
CA GLY A 389 1.67 -2.08 16.83
C GLY A 389 1.88 -1.10 15.68
N LEU A 390 2.04 0.20 15.99
CA LEU A 390 2.37 1.22 15.00
C LEU A 390 3.73 1.00 14.35
N GLU A 391 4.75 0.58 15.10
CA GLU A 391 6.07 0.26 14.53
C GLU A 391 5.99 -0.90 13.55
N VAL A 392 5.26 -1.97 13.90
CA VAL A 392 5.03 -3.12 13.02
C VAL A 392 4.29 -2.70 11.75
N GLN A 393 3.22 -1.93 11.86
CA GLN A 393 2.46 -1.47 10.70
C GLN A 393 3.27 -0.51 9.82
N ALA A 394 3.98 0.44 10.42
CA ALA A 394 4.83 1.37 9.68
C ALA A 394 5.95 0.63 8.93
N GLU A 395 6.53 -0.40 9.56
CA GLU A 395 7.50 -1.29 8.92
C GLU A 395 6.88 -2.05 7.74
N ARG A 396 5.68 -2.65 7.90
CA ARG A 396 4.93 -3.30 6.81
C ARG A 396 4.73 -2.36 5.62
N ASP A 397 4.39 -1.11 5.89
CA ASP A 397 4.15 -0.10 4.85
C ASP A 397 5.45 0.51 4.28
N GLY A 398 6.62 0.13 4.80
CA GLY A 398 7.91 0.68 4.37
C GLY A 398 8.10 2.15 4.77
N VAL A 399 7.38 2.63 5.78
CA VAL A 399 7.42 4.03 6.23
C VAL A 399 8.11 4.12 7.59
N PRO A 400 9.07 5.04 7.78
CA PRO A 400 9.63 5.26 9.11
C PRO A 400 8.53 5.65 10.12
N VAL A 401 8.43 4.97 11.26
CA VAL A 401 7.36 5.16 12.27
C VAL A 401 7.14 6.63 12.65
N LYS A 402 8.22 7.41 12.81
CA LYS A 402 8.14 8.84 13.11
C LYS A 402 7.37 9.63 12.05
N ARG A 403 7.48 9.24 10.78
CA ARG A 403 6.77 9.85 9.65
C ARG A 403 5.35 9.31 9.56
N TYR A 404 5.18 8.02 9.79
CA TYR A 404 3.88 7.35 9.80
C TYR A 404 2.91 8.01 10.78
N VAL A 405 3.38 8.27 12.01
CA VAL A 405 2.59 8.98 13.05
C VAL A 405 2.41 10.47 12.72
N ARG A 406 3.47 11.18 12.30
CA ARG A 406 3.38 12.64 12.04
C ARG A 406 2.40 12.99 10.94
N GLN A 407 2.29 12.15 9.91
CA GLN A 407 1.44 12.44 8.75
C GLN A 407 0.00 11.98 8.95
N GLY A 408 -0.34 11.45 10.11
CA GLY A 408 -1.69 11.02 10.40
C GLY A 408 -2.19 9.90 9.49
N ALA A 409 -1.31 9.09 8.90
CA ALA A 409 -1.78 7.85 8.27
C ALA A 409 -2.29 6.89 9.34
N ALA A 410 -1.61 6.82 10.49
CA ALA A 410 -2.05 6.01 11.61
C ALA A 410 -2.11 6.75 12.94
N THR A 411 -2.88 6.21 13.88
CA THR A 411 -3.03 6.76 15.23
C THR A 411 -2.64 5.75 16.29
N GLY A 412 -1.87 6.22 17.28
CA GLY A 412 -1.50 5.44 18.46
C GLY A 412 -0.62 6.24 19.40
N SER A 413 -0.16 5.60 20.46
CA SER A 413 0.71 6.22 21.48
C SER A 413 2.16 5.92 21.19
N LEU A 414 3.05 6.92 21.21
CA LEU A 414 4.50 6.71 21.19
C LEU A 414 5.09 7.21 22.53
N PRO A 415 5.98 6.46 23.19
CA PRO A 415 6.63 6.92 24.42
C PRO A 415 7.51 8.16 24.14
N GLY A 416 7.51 9.12 25.07
CA GLY A 416 8.36 10.32 25.01
C GLY A 416 7.95 11.41 24.01
N ARG A 417 6.86 11.21 23.27
CA ARG A 417 6.19 12.27 22.51
C ARG A 417 4.74 12.23 22.89
N SER A 418 4.23 13.33 23.44
CA SER A 418 2.80 13.52 23.69
C SER A 418 2.06 12.97 22.48
N GLY A 419 1.30 11.89 22.66
CA GLY A 419 0.61 11.14 21.60
C GLY A 419 -0.46 12.00 20.96
N ALA A 420 -0.05 13.07 20.30
CA ALA A 420 -0.84 14.26 20.08
C ALA A 420 -2.08 13.90 19.29
N ARG A 421 -1.96 12.97 18.33
CA ARG A 421 -3.10 12.54 17.54
C ARG A 421 -4.09 11.70 18.32
N LEU A 422 -3.67 10.63 19.01
CA LEU A 422 -4.60 9.83 19.83
C LEU A 422 -5.24 10.71 20.91
N GLN A 423 -4.46 11.59 21.54
CA GLN A 423 -4.98 12.55 22.51
C GLN A 423 -5.96 13.54 21.87
N THR A 424 -5.71 14.02 20.65
CA THR A 424 -6.67 14.86 19.90
C THR A 424 -7.95 14.08 19.59
N LEU A 425 -7.86 12.82 19.13
CA LEU A 425 -9.03 11.98 18.91
C LEU A 425 -9.81 11.74 20.21
N LEU A 426 -9.11 11.54 21.33
CA LEU A 426 -9.74 11.41 22.65
C LEU A 426 -10.32 12.73 23.17
N ARG A 427 -9.78 13.89 22.77
CA ARG A 427 -10.40 15.20 23.05
C ARG A 427 -11.66 15.42 22.20
N GLN A 428 -11.65 14.88 20.98
CA GLN A 428 -12.77 14.89 20.04
C GLN A 428 -13.50 13.54 20.01
N TYR A 429 -13.59 12.89 21.18
CA TYR A 429 -13.98 11.47 21.28
C TYR A 429 -15.35 11.18 20.66
N GLU A 430 -16.37 11.95 21.04
CA GLU A 430 -17.73 11.76 20.53
C GLU A 430 -17.85 12.06 19.03
N HIS A 431 -17.09 13.01 18.49
CA HIS A 431 -17.03 13.27 17.04
C HIS A 431 -16.41 12.08 16.31
N THR A 432 -15.25 11.63 16.78
CA THR A 432 -14.52 10.51 16.19
C THR A 432 -15.34 9.23 16.23
N VAL A 433 -15.95 8.92 17.38
CA VAL A 433 -16.80 7.73 17.56
C VAL A 433 -18.09 7.83 16.74
N GLY A 434 -18.71 9.02 16.67
CA GLY A 434 -19.90 9.26 15.83
C GLY A 434 -19.62 8.96 14.36
N THR A 435 -18.55 9.54 13.82
CA THR A 435 -18.08 9.27 12.45
C THR A 435 -17.79 7.79 12.22
N ILE A 436 -17.02 7.15 13.10
CA ILE A 436 -16.68 5.73 12.98
C ILE A 436 -17.93 4.86 12.97
N ARG A 437 -18.84 5.04 13.93
CA ARG A 437 -20.09 4.27 14.03
C ARG A 437 -20.94 4.43 12.78
N PHE A 438 -21.06 5.66 12.28
CA PHE A 438 -21.77 5.95 11.04
C PHE A 438 -21.17 5.21 9.85
N VAL A 439 -19.84 5.30 9.66
CA VAL A 439 -19.14 4.65 8.54
C VAL A 439 -19.23 3.12 8.64
N VAL A 440 -19.03 2.54 9.82
CA VAL A 440 -19.15 1.09 10.03
C VAL A 440 -20.55 0.61 9.67
N ARG A 441 -21.59 1.31 10.12
CA ARG A 441 -22.97 0.97 9.76
C ARG A 441 -23.22 1.11 8.27
N LEU A 442 -22.70 2.18 7.66
CA LEU A 442 -22.78 2.40 6.22
C LEU A 442 -22.13 1.24 5.43
N ILE A 443 -20.96 0.75 5.86
CA ILE A 443 -20.26 -0.42 5.29
C ILE A 443 -21.08 -1.70 5.45
N GLN A 444 -21.62 -1.96 6.64
CA GLN A 444 -22.41 -3.16 6.91
C GLN A 444 -23.68 -3.21 6.05
N GLU A 445 -24.41 -2.10 5.99
CA GLU A 445 -25.63 -1.99 5.19
C GLU A 445 -25.32 -1.99 3.68
N ALA A 446 -24.22 -1.37 3.23
CA ALA A 446 -23.79 -1.39 1.83
C ALA A 446 -23.64 -2.82 1.32
N ARG A 447 -23.01 -3.69 2.14
CA ARG A 447 -22.84 -5.11 1.82
C ARG A 447 -24.17 -5.85 1.73
N ARG A 448 -25.13 -5.56 2.63
CA ARG A 448 -26.49 -6.11 2.54
C ARG A 448 -27.22 -5.69 1.27
N GLN A 449 -26.88 -4.51 0.73
CA GLN A 449 -27.40 -3.99 -0.53
C GLN A 449 -26.60 -4.46 -1.77
N GLY A 450 -25.65 -5.39 -1.61
CA GLY A 450 -24.86 -5.95 -2.71
C GLY A 450 -23.69 -5.06 -3.18
N PHE A 451 -23.35 -4.00 -2.45
CA PHE A 451 -22.17 -3.20 -2.74
C PHE A 451 -20.90 -3.85 -2.17
N VAL A 452 -19.81 -3.76 -2.91
CA VAL A 452 -18.47 -4.14 -2.47
C VAL A 452 -17.77 -2.89 -1.94
N VAL A 453 -17.38 -2.90 -0.67
CA VAL A 453 -16.55 -1.83 -0.10
C VAL A 453 -15.12 -2.00 -0.59
N LYS A 454 -14.65 -1.05 -1.39
CA LYS A 454 -13.29 -1.02 -1.94
C LYS A 454 -12.31 -0.45 -0.93
N GLN A 455 -12.63 0.71 -0.34
CA GLN A 455 -11.74 1.39 0.59
C GLN A 455 -12.50 2.28 1.58
N TRP A 456 -11.95 2.43 2.79
CA TRP A 456 -12.35 3.45 3.77
C TRP A 456 -11.11 4.23 4.19
N PHE A 457 -11.09 5.52 3.83
CA PHE A 457 -10.03 6.47 4.16
C PHE A 457 -10.37 7.22 5.45
N SER A 458 -9.39 7.33 6.34
CA SER A 458 -9.49 8.20 7.53
C SER A 458 -9.50 9.67 7.14
N ALA A 459 -9.86 10.59 8.05
CA ALA A 459 -9.88 12.03 7.78
C ALA A 459 -8.56 12.58 7.20
N ALA A 460 -7.43 12.05 7.66
CA ALA A 460 -6.11 12.49 7.18
C ALA A 460 -5.80 11.96 5.76
N GLU A 461 -6.26 10.75 5.43
CA GLU A 461 -6.08 10.18 4.09
C GLU A 461 -7.08 10.76 3.09
N ALA A 462 -8.29 11.07 3.55
CA ALA A 462 -9.35 11.71 2.79
C ALA A 462 -9.04 13.17 2.46
N SER A 463 -8.07 13.78 3.16
CA SER A 463 -7.69 15.17 2.94
C SER A 463 -7.08 15.36 1.56
N GLU A 464 -7.69 16.23 0.75
CA GLU A 464 -7.31 16.44 -0.64
C GLU A 464 -7.03 17.92 -0.92
N ARG A 465 -6.04 18.16 -1.78
CA ARG A 465 -5.76 19.47 -2.35
C ARG A 465 -5.97 19.40 -3.85
N PHE A 466 -6.82 20.28 -4.36
CA PHE A 466 -7.14 20.38 -5.78
C PHE A 466 -7.11 21.85 -6.22
N SER A 467 -7.05 22.08 -7.53
CA SER A 467 -7.08 23.41 -8.11
C SER A 467 -8.23 23.51 -9.09
N LEU A 468 -9.02 24.57 -8.98
CA LEU A 468 -10.12 24.89 -9.90
C LEU A 468 -10.02 26.37 -10.27
N ALA A 469 -10.01 26.68 -11.57
CA ALA A 469 -9.87 28.04 -12.08
C ALA A 469 -8.70 28.81 -11.43
N GLY A 470 -7.50 28.19 -11.39
CA GLY A 470 -6.29 28.77 -10.78
C GLY A 470 -6.29 28.84 -9.25
N THR A 471 -7.42 28.60 -8.58
CA THR A 471 -7.52 28.65 -7.12
C THR A 471 -7.25 27.28 -6.52
N THR A 472 -6.27 27.20 -5.62
CA THR A 472 -6.00 25.99 -4.84
C THR A 472 -6.95 25.92 -3.66
N ARG A 473 -7.68 24.81 -3.53
CA ARG A 473 -8.59 24.54 -2.42
C ARG A 473 -8.13 23.31 -1.64
N TRP A 474 -8.51 23.28 -0.37
CA TRP A 474 -8.28 22.17 0.54
C TRP A 474 -9.60 21.59 1.00
N LEU A 475 -9.67 20.27 1.01
CA LEU A 475 -10.81 19.50 1.51
C LEU A 475 -10.34 18.61 2.65
N HIS A 476 -11.10 18.59 3.74
CA HIS A 476 -10.83 17.78 4.91
C HIS A 476 -12.09 17.04 5.37
N PRO A 477 -12.50 15.98 4.63
CA PRO A 477 -13.60 15.12 5.06
C PRO A 477 -13.27 14.42 6.38
N ASP A 478 -14.28 14.13 7.20
CA ASP A 478 -14.11 13.29 8.39
C ASP A 478 -13.80 11.82 8.01
N GLY A 479 -14.21 11.41 6.81
CA GLY A 479 -13.82 10.16 6.18
C GLY A 479 -14.25 10.12 4.71
N VAL A 480 -13.69 9.18 3.96
CA VAL A 480 -14.16 8.87 2.60
C VAL A 480 -14.32 7.36 2.49
N ILE A 481 -15.38 6.91 1.83
CA ILE A 481 -15.60 5.50 1.52
C ILE A 481 -15.77 5.35 0.03
N GLU A 482 -15.08 4.37 -0.54
CA GLU A 482 -15.28 3.94 -1.92
C GLU A 482 -16.01 2.61 -1.92
N ILE A 483 -17.16 2.58 -2.57
CA ILE A 483 -17.99 1.39 -2.75
C ILE A 483 -18.24 1.16 -4.23
N SER A 484 -18.43 -0.08 -4.63
CA SER A 484 -18.73 -0.41 -6.03
C SER A 484 -19.86 -1.41 -6.15
N ARG A 485 -20.63 -1.29 -7.22
CA ARG A 485 -21.66 -2.26 -7.61
C ARG A 485 -21.73 -2.32 -9.13
N HIS A 486 -21.79 -3.53 -9.70
CA HIS A 486 -21.83 -3.74 -11.16
C HIS A 486 -20.72 -2.97 -11.92
N GLY A 487 -19.51 -2.94 -11.39
CA GLY A 487 -18.35 -2.25 -11.99
C GLY A 487 -18.31 -0.72 -11.79
N GLN A 488 -19.41 -0.09 -11.38
CA GLN A 488 -19.44 1.33 -11.06
C GLN A 488 -18.89 1.57 -9.66
N THR A 489 -18.01 2.57 -9.52
CA THR A 489 -17.42 2.96 -8.24
C THR A 489 -17.95 4.33 -7.82
N HIS A 490 -18.44 4.41 -6.59
CA HIS A 490 -18.94 5.63 -5.97
C HIS A 490 -18.03 6.02 -4.81
N ARG A 491 -17.70 7.31 -4.73
CA ARG A 491 -16.90 7.89 -3.67
C ARG A 491 -17.79 8.74 -2.75
N LEU A 492 -17.85 8.38 -1.47
CA LEU A 492 -18.71 9.01 -0.49
C LEU A 492 -17.84 9.75 0.54
N CYS A 493 -17.79 11.07 0.47
CA CYS A 493 -17.23 11.93 1.50
C CYS A 493 -18.20 12.00 2.68
N VAL A 494 -17.69 11.90 3.90
CA VAL A 494 -18.48 11.93 5.13
C VAL A 494 -18.09 13.16 5.94
N GLU A 495 -19.11 13.87 6.41
CA GLU A 495 -19.00 14.97 7.36
C GLU A 495 -19.99 14.75 8.51
N TRP A 496 -19.49 14.79 9.73
CA TRP A 496 -20.27 14.57 10.95
C TRP A 496 -20.33 15.87 11.77
N ASP A 497 -21.32 16.72 11.54
CA ASP A 497 -21.45 17.99 12.24
C ASP A 497 -22.17 17.84 13.58
N ARG A 498 -21.40 17.92 14.67
CA ARG A 498 -21.93 17.97 16.04
C ARG A 498 -22.57 19.32 16.40
N GLY A 499 -22.54 20.30 15.51
CA GLY A 499 -22.99 21.67 15.75
C GLY A 499 -21.95 22.55 16.43
N THR A 500 -20.70 22.08 16.57
CA THR A 500 -19.60 22.85 17.16
C THR A 500 -18.96 23.84 16.17
N MET A 501 -19.05 23.57 14.87
CA MET A 501 -18.58 24.48 13.83
C MET A 501 -19.58 25.63 13.64
N ARG A 502 -19.13 26.86 13.47
CA ARG A 502 -20.06 27.98 13.22
C ARG A 502 -20.54 27.97 11.77
N LEU A 503 -21.76 28.42 11.51
CA LEU A 503 -22.32 28.46 10.15
C LEU A 503 -21.45 29.25 9.15
N PRO A 504 -20.86 30.41 9.51
CA PRO A 504 -19.93 31.12 8.61
C PRO A 504 -18.64 30.36 8.29
N GLU A 505 -18.20 29.43 9.15
CA GLU A 505 -17.03 28.58 8.91
C GLU A 505 -17.39 27.36 8.03
N MET A 506 -18.63 26.86 8.19
CA MET A 506 -19.17 25.76 7.39
C MET A 506 -19.34 26.16 5.91
N ALA A 507 -19.75 27.39 5.62
CA ALA A 507 -20.00 27.85 4.26
C ALA A 507 -18.78 27.71 3.31
N PRO A 508 -17.57 28.21 3.66
CA PRO A 508 -16.37 27.97 2.85
C PRO A 508 -16.05 26.48 2.67
N LYS A 509 -16.29 25.66 3.69
CA LYS A 509 -16.06 24.20 3.64
C LYS A 509 -16.99 23.54 2.62
N LEU A 510 -18.28 23.87 2.64
CA LEU A 510 -19.26 23.37 1.67
C LEU A 510 -18.98 23.88 0.25
N SER A 511 -18.53 25.13 0.10
CA SER A 511 -18.08 25.67 -1.19
C SER A 511 -16.89 24.87 -1.76
N ALA A 512 -15.98 24.37 -0.92
CA ALA A 512 -14.90 23.50 -1.38
C ALA A 512 -15.41 22.15 -1.89
N TYR A 513 -16.41 21.54 -1.25
CA TYR A 513 -17.05 20.32 -1.76
C TYR A 513 -17.70 20.54 -3.12
N VAL A 514 -18.44 21.62 -3.28
CA VAL A 514 -19.14 21.90 -4.53
C VAL A 514 -18.14 22.18 -5.66
N ALA A 515 -17.04 22.88 -5.36
CA ALA A 515 -15.94 23.05 -6.31
C ALA A 515 -15.28 21.72 -6.70
N LEU A 516 -15.20 20.73 -5.79
CA LEU A 516 -14.72 19.40 -6.13
C LEU A 516 -15.69 18.69 -7.10
N TYR A 517 -17.00 18.86 -6.93
CA TYR A 517 -18.02 18.22 -7.78
C TYR A 517 -18.14 18.85 -9.16
N ALA A 518 -17.74 20.12 -9.30
CA ALA A 518 -17.63 20.78 -10.60
C ALA A 518 -16.47 20.24 -11.46
N LEU A 519 -15.58 19.40 -10.92
CA LEU A 519 -14.56 18.74 -11.72
C LEU A 519 -15.20 17.62 -12.57
N PRO A 520 -14.99 17.58 -13.89
CA PRO A 520 -15.61 16.57 -14.78
C PRO A 520 -15.30 15.11 -14.39
N THR A 521 -14.21 14.89 -13.66
CA THR A 521 -13.76 13.56 -13.23
C THR A 521 -14.31 13.14 -11.87
N SER A 522 -15.08 14.00 -11.19
CA SER A 522 -15.54 13.76 -9.84
C SER A 522 -16.78 12.87 -9.81
N THR A 523 -16.66 11.69 -9.22
CA THR A 523 -17.80 10.80 -8.88
C THR A 523 -18.15 10.89 -7.40
N SER A 524 -17.68 11.95 -6.73
CA SER A 524 -17.77 12.11 -5.29
C SER A 524 -19.12 12.68 -4.86
N ARG A 525 -19.63 12.21 -3.72
CA ARG A 525 -20.83 12.74 -3.06
C ARG A 525 -20.57 13.03 -1.59
N LEU A 526 -21.23 14.02 -1.01
CA LEU A 526 -21.13 14.39 0.40
C LEU A 526 -22.31 13.80 1.16
N LEU A 527 -22.01 13.04 2.21
CA LEU A 527 -22.94 12.63 3.25
C LEU A 527 -22.68 13.49 4.49
N LEU A 528 -23.54 14.47 4.72
CA LEU A 528 -23.45 15.38 5.87
C LEU A 528 -24.50 15.01 6.91
N VAL A 529 -24.06 14.52 8.07
CA VAL A 529 -24.94 14.22 9.19
C VAL A 529 -24.83 15.33 10.22
N THR A 530 -25.97 15.88 10.65
CA THR A 530 -26.04 16.97 11.63
C THR A 530 -26.67 16.49 12.94
N SER A 531 -26.41 17.19 14.04
CA SER A 531 -26.97 16.81 15.35
C SER A 531 -28.48 17.11 15.49
N THR A 532 -29.03 18.09 14.76
CA THR A 532 -30.44 18.52 14.90
C THR A 532 -31.09 18.93 13.57
N PRO A 533 -32.43 18.84 13.45
CA PRO A 533 -33.15 19.30 12.25
C PRO A 533 -33.02 20.81 11.99
N GLN A 534 -32.87 21.63 13.02
CA GLN A 534 -32.62 23.06 12.89
C GLN A 534 -31.26 23.30 12.22
N ARG A 535 -30.24 22.53 12.62
CA ARG A 535 -28.91 22.60 12.03
C ARG A 535 -28.90 22.10 10.58
N GLU A 536 -29.58 20.99 10.29
CA GLU A 536 -29.79 20.48 8.92
C GLU A 536 -30.37 21.57 8.01
N ARG A 537 -31.45 22.24 8.46
CA ARG A 537 -32.10 23.34 7.71
C ARG A 537 -31.16 24.51 7.45
N ALA A 538 -30.46 25.00 8.47
CA ALA A 538 -29.53 26.12 8.32
C ALA A 538 -28.38 25.81 7.34
N ILE A 539 -27.88 24.56 7.33
CA ILE A 539 -26.87 24.15 6.34
C ILE A 539 -27.47 24.09 4.93
N ARG A 540 -28.70 23.60 4.77
CA ARG A 540 -29.38 23.64 3.48
C ARG A 540 -29.59 25.06 2.97
N GLU A 541 -29.91 26.01 3.85
CA GLU A 541 -30.00 27.43 3.49
C GLU A 541 -28.67 27.97 2.96
N ILE A 542 -27.53 27.57 3.55
CA ILE A 542 -26.20 27.90 3.02
C ILE A 542 -25.98 27.29 1.63
N LEU A 543 -26.31 26.01 1.46
CA LEU A 543 -26.15 25.32 0.16
C LEU A 543 -27.00 25.98 -0.93
N ASN A 544 -28.23 26.38 -0.59
CA ASN A 544 -29.14 27.07 -1.51
C ASN A 544 -28.69 28.51 -1.79
N GLY A 545 -28.15 29.21 -0.79
CA GLY A 545 -27.77 30.63 -0.87
C GLY A 545 -26.39 30.90 -1.47
N ALA A 546 -25.46 29.93 -1.47
CA ALA A 546 -24.07 30.13 -1.84
C ALA A 546 -23.79 30.36 -3.36
N HIS A 547 -24.73 30.90 -4.13
CA HIS A 547 -24.67 30.99 -5.60
C HIS A 547 -24.32 29.66 -6.27
N LEU A 548 -24.60 28.55 -5.60
CA LEU A 548 -24.50 27.20 -6.14
C LEU A 548 -25.74 26.92 -7.00
N ALA A 549 -26.01 27.77 -7.99
CA ALA A 549 -27.21 27.72 -8.81
C ALA A 549 -27.27 26.48 -9.70
N ASP A 550 -26.15 25.74 -9.82
CA ASP A 550 -26.12 24.48 -10.53
C ASP A 550 -26.79 23.37 -9.71
N ALA A 551 -28.01 23.04 -10.12
CA ALA A 551 -28.76 21.96 -9.52
C ALA A 551 -28.00 20.63 -9.56
N SER A 552 -27.28 20.32 -10.62
CA SER A 552 -26.54 19.06 -10.73
C SER A 552 -25.50 18.89 -9.60
N LEU A 553 -24.87 20.00 -9.16
CA LEU A 553 -23.87 19.97 -8.09
C LEU A 553 -24.49 19.77 -6.71
N GLN A 554 -25.66 20.39 -6.47
CA GLN A 554 -26.39 20.20 -5.22
C GLN A 554 -26.92 18.77 -5.07
N ALA A 555 -27.18 18.07 -6.20
CA ALA A 555 -27.63 16.67 -6.18
C ALA A 555 -26.61 15.72 -5.53
N ASN A 556 -25.35 16.14 -5.44
CA ASN A 556 -24.25 15.39 -4.83
C ASN A 556 -24.09 15.65 -3.33
N VAL A 557 -24.93 16.49 -2.71
CA VAL A 557 -24.91 16.75 -1.26
C VAL A 557 -26.16 16.19 -0.61
N LEU A 558 -25.97 15.16 0.21
CA LEU A 558 -27.02 14.51 1.00
C LEU A 558 -26.88 14.93 2.46
N THR A 559 -27.95 15.47 3.02
CA THR A 559 -28.01 15.89 4.43
C THR A 559 -28.94 15.00 5.22
N SER A 560 -28.58 14.71 6.47
CA SER A 560 -29.45 14.01 7.42
C SER A 560 -29.22 14.48 8.85
N VAL A 561 -30.03 13.98 9.77
CA VAL A 561 -29.85 14.16 11.22
C VAL A 561 -29.46 12.85 11.88
N GLU A 562 -28.56 12.93 12.87
CA GLU A 562 -28.01 11.78 13.59
C GLU A 562 -29.10 10.84 14.12
N SER A 563 -30.19 11.38 14.67
CA SER A 563 -31.28 10.60 15.23
C SER A 563 -32.01 9.74 14.20
N LEU A 564 -32.19 10.23 12.96
CA LEU A 564 -32.81 9.47 11.88
C LEU A 564 -31.88 8.38 11.36
N VAL A 565 -30.63 8.73 11.10
CA VAL A 565 -29.61 7.78 10.62
C VAL A 565 -29.35 6.69 11.65
N SER A 566 -29.28 7.05 12.94
CA SER A 566 -29.06 6.10 14.03
C SER A 566 -30.27 5.18 14.26
N ARG A 567 -31.49 5.62 13.98
CA ARG A 567 -32.68 4.78 14.10
C ARG A 567 -32.88 3.88 12.89
N LEU A 568 -32.87 4.45 11.69
CA LEU A 568 -33.31 3.78 10.46
C LEU A 568 -32.16 3.24 9.61
N GLY A 569 -30.98 3.86 9.71
CA GLY A 569 -29.78 3.48 8.98
C GLY A 569 -29.47 4.37 7.79
N PRO A 570 -28.18 4.50 7.41
CA PRO A 570 -27.75 5.34 6.31
C PRO A 570 -28.23 4.86 4.92
N TRP A 571 -28.72 3.63 4.77
CA TRP A 571 -29.29 3.18 3.49
C TRP A 571 -30.80 3.39 3.38
N TRP A 572 -31.46 3.88 4.44
CA TRP A 572 -32.90 4.13 4.43
C TRP A 572 -33.24 5.50 3.83
N ARG A 573 -34.55 5.81 3.68
CA ARG A 573 -35.07 7.11 3.23
C ARG A 573 -34.89 8.20 4.29
N VAL A 574 -33.64 8.52 4.61
CA VAL A 574 -33.24 9.48 5.65
C VAL A 574 -32.54 10.70 5.09
N TRP A 575 -32.22 10.74 3.79
CA TRP A 575 -31.40 11.79 3.21
C TRP A 575 -32.25 12.86 2.53
N LEU A 576 -32.02 14.12 2.86
CA LEU A 576 -32.50 15.23 2.05
C LEU A 576 -31.46 15.55 0.99
N ASN A 577 -31.90 15.57 -0.25
CA ASN A 577 -31.12 16.05 -1.39
C ASN A 577 -31.45 17.53 -1.64
N GLY A 578 -30.52 18.32 -2.19
CA GLY A 578 -30.67 19.76 -2.45
C GLY A 578 -32.01 20.14 -3.10
N HIS A 579 -32.48 19.31 -4.05
CA HIS A 579 -33.67 19.58 -4.89
C HIS A 579 -35.01 19.13 -4.32
N VAL A 580 -34.99 18.24 -3.33
CA VAL A 580 -36.21 17.54 -2.92
C VAL A 580 -36.48 17.83 -1.44
N SER A 581 -37.74 18.12 -1.13
CA SER A 581 -38.22 18.25 0.25
C SER A 581 -38.40 16.87 0.91
N GLU A 582 -38.64 15.84 0.10
CA GLU A 582 -38.74 14.45 0.53
C GLU A 582 -37.38 13.81 0.80
N ARG A 583 -37.36 12.88 1.76
CA ARG A 583 -36.18 12.08 2.05
C ARG A 583 -36.06 10.91 1.05
N VAL A 584 -34.86 10.73 0.52
CA VAL A 584 -34.47 9.67 -0.40
C VAL A 584 -33.56 8.67 0.30
N SER A 585 -33.49 7.46 -0.24
CA SER A 585 -32.51 6.45 0.18
C SER A 585 -31.18 6.63 -0.54
N LEU A 586 -30.09 6.23 0.12
CA LEU A 586 -28.79 6.24 -0.53
C LEU A 586 -28.74 5.30 -1.73
N ALA A 587 -29.46 4.17 -1.68
CA ALA A 587 -29.57 3.24 -2.80
C ALA A 587 -30.21 3.90 -4.03
N GLU A 588 -31.35 4.58 -3.87
CA GLU A 588 -32.01 5.31 -4.97
C GLU A 588 -31.05 6.32 -5.61
N VAL A 589 -30.30 7.08 -4.80
CA VAL A 589 -29.37 8.10 -5.31
C VAL A 589 -28.17 7.51 -6.05
N LEU A 590 -27.63 6.37 -5.57
CA LEU A 590 -26.47 5.74 -6.21
C LEU A 590 -26.83 4.92 -7.45
N MET A 591 -28.07 4.43 -7.53
CA MET A 591 -28.59 3.67 -8.68
C MET A 591 -29.21 4.57 -9.75
N ALA A 592 -29.57 5.82 -9.41
CA ALA A 592 -29.94 6.81 -10.40
C ALA A 592 -28.74 7.09 -11.31
N GLU A 593 -28.97 7.08 -12.63
CA GLU A 593 -27.94 7.50 -13.58
C GLU A 593 -27.49 8.92 -13.20
N PRO A 594 -26.16 9.19 -13.17
CA PRO A 594 -25.70 10.56 -12.98
C PRO A 594 -26.35 11.43 -14.06
N PRO A 595 -26.89 12.61 -13.72
CA PRO A 595 -27.45 13.50 -14.72
C PRO A 595 -26.37 13.71 -15.80
N GLN A 596 -26.70 13.41 -17.06
CA GLN A 596 -25.77 13.70 -18.13
C GLN A 596 -25.49 15.20 -18.09
N PRO A 597 -24.21 15.63 -18.05
CA PRO A 597 -23.92 17.05 -18.07
C PRO A 597 -24.52 17.60 -19.37
N ASP A 598 -25.46 18.54 -19.23
CA ASP A 598 -26.05 19.22 -20.39
C ASP A 598 -24.89 19.71 -21.27
N ALA A 599 -24.83 19.22 -22.51
CA ALA A 599 -23.67 19.35 -23.40
C ALA A 599 -23.32 20.80 -23.80
N GLU A 600 -23.97 21.81 -23.21
CA GLU A 600 -23.95 23.21 -23.66
C GLU A 600 -23.58 24.26 -22.60
N VAL A 601 -23.08 23.89 -21.42
CA VAL A 601 -22.46 24.91 -20.53
C VAL A 601 -21.07 25.28 -21.06
N ARG A 602 -21.04 25.99 -22.20
CA ARG A 602 -19.88 26.75 -22.65
C ARG A 602 -19.63 27.83 -21.61
N LEU A 603 -18.58 27.67 -20.81
CA LEU A 603 -17.96 28.72 -20.00
C LEU A 603 -17.49 29.84 -20.94
N SER A 604 -18.44 30.67 -21.37
CA SER A 604 -18.25 31.81 -22.26
C SER A 604 -17.74 32.96 -21.39
N GLY A 605 -16.50 32.87 -20.93
CA GLY A 605 -15.79 34.03 -20.42
C GLY A 605 -15.31 34.89 -21.60
N PRO A 606 -15.41 36.23 -21.53
CA PRO A 606 -14.84 37.08 -22.56
C PRO A 606 -13.32 36.87 -22.58
N VAL A 607 -12.81 36.36 -23.69
CA VAL A 607 -11.39 36.46 -24.02
C VAL A 607 -11.17 37.94 -24.36
N SER A 608 -10.64 38.70 -23.41
CA SER A 608 -10.07 40.01 -23.72
C SER A 608 -8.79 39.77 -24.51
N GLU A 609 -8.79 40.21 -25.77
CA GLU A 609 -7.60 40.32 -26.63
C GLU A 609 -6.59 41.33 -26.08
#